data_AF-A0A496BII7-F1
#
_entry.id   AF-A0A496BII7-F1
#
_cell.length_a   1.000
_cell.length_b   1.000
_cell.length_c   1.000
_cell.angle_alpha   90.00
_cell.angle_beta   90.00
_cell.angle_gamma   90.00
#
_symmetry.space_group_name_H-M   'P 1'
#
loop_
_entity.id
_entity.type
_entity.pdbx_description
1 polymer ?
#
loop_
_entity_poly.entity_id
_entity_poly.type
_entity_poly.pdbx_seq_one_letter_code
_entity_poly.pdbx_strand_id
1 'polypeptide(L)' 'MLTQQQQWCPRCKRYVETEQKQNKLGRRGNLVQLVTTCQKCRTTLTSKTVSASTHEQTQTESAADQSTSEE' A
#
# COMPACT_ATOMS: atom_id res chain seq x y z
N MET A 1 -6.25 -4.47 12.35
CA MET A 1 -5.70 -5.74 11.81
C MET A 1 -4.95 -5.39 10.54
N LEU A 2 -3.66 -5.70 10.42
CA LEU A 2 -2.89 -5.39 9.20
C LEU A 2 -3.32 -6.36 8.11
N THR A 3 -4.04 -5.87 7.10
CA THR A 3 -4.51 -6.64 5.95
C THR A 3 -3.31 -7.28 5.26
N GLN A 4 -3.26 -8.61 5.21
CA GLN A 4 -2.16 -9.34 4.59
C GLN A 4 -2.29 -9.24 3.06
N GLN A 5 -1.77 -8.16 2.47
CA GLN A 5 -1.79 -7.96 1.02
C GLN A 5 -0.74 -8.84 0.33
N GLN A 6 -1.22 -9.73 -0.54
CA GLN A 6 -0.38 -10.51 -1.45
C GLN A 6 -0.33 -9.81 -2.83
N GLN A 7 0.86 -9.73 -3.42
CA GLN A 7 1.06 -9.19 -4.78
C GLN A 7 1.98 -10.09 -5.59
N TRP A 8 1.83 -10.05 -6.92
CA TRP A 8 2.75 -10.73 -7.84
C TRP A 8 4.13 -10.09 -7.78
N CYS A 9 5.16 -10.88 -7.50
CA CYS A 9 6.54 -10.42 -7.53
C CYS A 9 7.25 -10.90 -8.80
N PRO A 10 7.71 -9.99 -9.68
CA PRO A 10 8.37 -10.37 -10.93
C PRO A 10 9.71 -11.10 -10.70
N ARG A 11 10.39 -10.81 -9.58
CA ARG A 11 11.65 -11.49 -9.20
C ARG A 11 11.41 -12.90 -8.65
N CYS A 12 10.33 -13.11 -7.91
CA CYS A 12 9.99 -14.43 -7.38
C CYS A 12 9.12 -15.27 -8.33
N LYS A 13 8.56 -14.65 -9.39
CA LYS A 13 7.62 -15.25 -10.34
C LYS A 13 6.44 -15.95 -9.65
N ARG A 14 5.95 -15.35 -8.56
CA ARG A 14 4.83 -15.87 -7.76
C ARG A 14 4.18 -14.75 -6.94
N TYR A 15 2.95 -14.99 -6.47
CA TYR A 15 2.34 -14.16 -5.44
C TYR A 15 3.08 -14.34 -4.12
N VAL A 16 3.39 -13.23 -3.47
CA VAL A 16 4.14 -13.17 -2.22
C VAL A 16 3.49 -12.16 -1.29
N GLU A 17 3.68 -12.39 0.00
CA GLU A 17 3.37 -11.39 1.01
C GLU A 17 4.24 -10.15 0.82
N THR A 18 3.61 -9.01 1.01
CA THR A 18 4.25 -7.72 0.85
C THR A 18 4.29 -6.96 2.17
N GLU A 19 5.34 -6.17 2.32
CA GLU A 19 5.47 -5.21 3.41
C GLU A 19 5.30 -3.81 2.82
N GLN A 20 4.30 -3.08 3.30
CA GLN A 20 4.08 -1.69 2.95
C GLN A 20 4.67 -0.78 4.02
N LYS A 21 5.57 0.12 3.61
CA LYS A 21 6.16 1.15 4.46
C LYS A 21 5.62 2.51 4.10
N GLN A 22 5.39 3.34 5.12
CA GLN A 22 4.92 4.70 4.96
C GLN A 22 6.03 5.65 5.38
N ASN A 23 6.55 6.42 4.44
CA ASN A 23 7.55 7.45 4.71
C ASN A 23 6.87 8.82 4.61
N LYS A 24 6.82 9.57 5.71
CA LYS A 24 6.32 10.94 5.71
C LYS A 24 7.33 11.83 4.98
N LEU A 25 6.87 12.58 3.98
CA LEU A 25 7.65 13.48 3.15
C LEU A 25 7.16 14.94 3.28
N GLY A 26 8.08 15.88 3.06
CA GLY A 26 7.82 17.32 3.05
C GLY A 26 7.93 17.99 4.43
N ARG A 27 8.17 19.32 4.45
CA ARG A 27 8.44 20.11 5.68
C ARG A 27 7.33 20.06 6.74
N ARG A 28 6.11 19.67 6.38
CA ARG A 28 4.95 19.54 7.28
C ARG A 28 4.33 18.13 7.30
N GLY A 29 4.94 17.15 6.62
CA GLY A 29 4.37 15.81 6.50
C GLY A 29 3.11 15.74 5.63
N ASN A 30 2.91 16.72 4.73
CA ASN A 30 1.74 16.79 3.85
C ASN A 30 1.73 15.72 2.75
N LEU A 31 2.85 15.03 2.55
CA LEU A 31 2.99 13.94 1.58
C LEU A 31 3.41 12.67 2.33
N VAL A 32 2.90 11.54 1.87
CA VAL A 32 3.24 10.21 2.38
C VAL A 32 3.64 9.36 1.20
N GLN A 33 4.84 8.80 1.26
CA GLN A 33 5.31 7.82 0.29
C GLN A 33 5.00 6.42 0.82
N LEU A 34 4.19 5.70 0.05
CA LEU A 34 3.85 4.30 0.24
C LEU A 34 4.80 3.46 -0.61
N VAL A 35 5.61 2.65 0.05
CA VAL A 35 6.55 1.74 -0.60
C VAL A 35 6.16 0.31 -0.26
N THR A 36 5.73 -0.46 -1.26
CA THR A 36 5.39 -1.87 -1.10
C THR A 36 6.55 -2.72 -1.58
N THR A 37 7.03 -3.60 -0.72
CA THR A 37 8.18 -4.47 -0.97
C THR A 37 7.80 -5.93 -0.82
N CYS A 38 8.40 -6.79 -1.63
CA CYS A 38 8.28 -8.24 -1.47
C CYS A 38 9.03 -8.67 -0.21
N GLN A 39 8.37 -9.34 0.74
CA GLN A 39 9.06 -9.81 1.96
C GLN A 39 10.14 -10.86 1.67
N LYS A 40 9.95 -11.68 0.63
CA LYS A 40 10.88 -12.77 0.31
C LYS A 40 12.20 -12.30 -0.32
N CYS A 41 12.13 -11.44 -1.33
CA CYS A 41 13.31 -11.01 -2.10
C CYS A 41 13.63 -9.51 -1.93
N ARG A 42 12.92 -8.82 -1.04
CA ARG A 42 13.09 -7.40 -0.70
C ARG A 42 13.02 -6.44 -1.89
N THR A 43 12.46 -6.89 -3.01
CA THR A 43 12.32 -6.06 -4.21
C THR A 43 11.12 -5.15 -4.02
N THR A 44 11.31 -3.86 -4.26
CA THR A 44 10.21 -2.89 -4.33
C THR A 44 9.30 -3.23 -5.49
N LEU A 45 8.02 -3.45 -5.19
CA LEU A 45 6.98 -3.77 -6.17
C LEU A 45 6.29 -2.49 -6.65
N THR A 46 5.95 -1.60 -5.71
CA THR A 46 5.35 -0.31 -6.02
C THR A 46 5.89 0.77 -5.07
N SER A 47 5.96 1.99 -5.59
CA SER A 47 6.28 3.19 -4.81
C SER A 47 5.34 4.29 -5.30
N LYS A 48 4.47 4.78 -4.42
CA LYS A 48 3.54 5.87 -4.74
C LYS A 48 3.63 6.93 -3.67
N THR A 49 3.67 8.19 -4.09
CA THR A 49 3.58 9.32 -3.17
C THR A 49 2.17 9.86 -3.24
N VAL A 50 1.50 9.92 -2.10
CA VAL A 50 0.15 10.43 -1.95
C VAL A 50 0.15 11.62 -0.99
N SER A 51 -0.84 12.48 -1.07
CA SER A 51 -1.05 13.50 -0.05
C SER A 51 -1.50 12.85 1.26
N ALA A 52 -1.07 13.40 2.40
CA ALA A 52 -1.41 12.86 3.72
C ALA A 52 -2.92 12.78 3.95
N SER A 53 -3.66 13.78 3.49
CA SER A 53 -5.13 13.82 3.51
C SER A 53 -5.77 12.72 2.65
N THR A 54 -5.18 12.39 1.51
CA THR A 54 -5.63 11.26 0.67
C THR A 54 -5.35 9.92 1.35
N HIS A 55 -4.22 9.77 2.05
CA HIS A 55 -3.89 8.55 2.77
C HIS A 55 -4.87 8.23 3.91
N GLU A 56 -5.30 9.24 4.66
CA GLU A 56 -6.32 9.07 5.71
C GLU A 56 -7.69 8.69 5.14
N GLN A 57 -8.06 9.24 3.98
CA GLN A 57 -9.24 8.79 3.24
C GLN A 57 -9.10 7.35 2.74
N THR A 58 -7.96 6.96 2.15
CA THR A 58 -7.76 5.59 1.63
C THR A 58 -7.71 4.52 2.74
N GLN A 59 -7.27 4.85 3.96
CA GLN A 59 -7.39 3.92 5.10
C GLN A 59 -8.84 3.71 5.53
N THR A 60 -9.70 4.72 5.35
CA THR A 60 -11.14 4.62 5.63
C THR A 60 -11.88 3.94 4.46
N GLU A 61 -11.44 4.16 3.23
CA GLU A 61 -12.01 3.57 2.01
C GLU A 61 -11.58 2.12 1.79
N SER A 62 -10.41 1.69 2.28
CA SER A 62 -10.04 0.26 2.29
C SER A 62 -10.83 -0.57 3.32
N ALA A 63 -11.62 0.09 4.19
CA ALA A 63 -12.66 -0.53 4.99
C ALA A 63 -14.07 -0.37 4.36
N ALA A 64 -14.19 0.39 3.26
CA ALA A 64 -15.43 0.63 2.52
C ALA A 64 -15.46 -0.01 1.11
N ASP A 65 -14.35 -0.59 0.63
CA ASP A 65 -14.31 -1.44 -0.58
C ASP A 65 -14.69 -2.92 -0.29
N GLN A 66 -15.51 -3.13 0.75
CA GLN A 66 -16.42 -4.27 0.87
C GLN A 66 -17.82 -3.76 1.26
N SER A 67 -18.41 -2.86 0.47
CA SER A 67 -19.86 -2.64 0.47
C SER A 67 -20.27 -1.79 -0.73
N THR A 68 -20.41 -2.41 -1.91
CA THR A 68 -21.56 -2.15 -2.79
C THR A 68 -21.75 -3.34 -3.73
N SER A 69 -22.69 -4.22 -3.36
CA SER A 69 -23.49 -4.95 -4.34
C SER A 69 -24.35 -3.95 -5.11
N GLU A 70 -24.54 -4.18 -6.40
CA GLU A 70 -25.74 -3.96 -7.25
C GLU A 70 -25.21 -3.95 -8.70
N GLU A 71 -25.63 -4.84 -9.61
CA GLU A 71 -26.97 -5.38 -9.89
C GLU A 71 -26.98 -6.90 -10.08
#